data_AF-A0A438DCS7-F1
#
_entry.id   AF-A0A438DCS7-F1
#
_cell.length_a   1.000
_cell.length_b   1.000
_cell.length_c   1.000
_cell.angle_alpha   90.00
_cell.angle_beta   90.00
_cell.angle_gamma   90.00
#
_symmetry.space_group_name_H-M   'P 1'
#
loop_
_entity.id
_entity.type
_entity.pdbx_description
1 polymer ?
#
loop_
_entity_poly.entity_id
_entity_poly.type
_entity_poly.pdbx_seq_one_letter_code
_entity_poly.pdbx_strand_id
1 'polypeptide(L)'
;MIETSWDWSEKLHFALWAYRTSFRTFTRATPYSLVYGMETVLSVEIEMGSLRVALEQQISKIEWAQSRYDQLRLLDERRLRATHHV
;
A
#
# COMPACT_ATOMS: atom_id res chain seq x y z
N MET A 1 16.91 1.45 -28.55
CA MET A 1 17.32 1.90 -27.21
C MET A 1 18.39 0.93 -26.75
N ILE A 2 19.65 1.38 -26.62
CA ILE A 2 20.77 0.51 -26.28
C ILE A 2 20.68 0.27 -24.78
N GLU A 3 20.33 -0.93 -24.34
CA GLU A 3 20.42 -1.29 -22.93
C GLU A 3 21.90 -1.38 -22.56
N THR A 4 22.42 -0.28 -22.03
CA THR A 4 23.75 -0.26 -21.43
C THR A 4 23.71 -1.09 -20.13
N SER A 5 24.62 -2.05 -20.01
CA SER A 5 24.75 -2.94 -18.84
C SER A 5 24.94 -2.23 -17.48
N TRP A 6 24.99 -0.91 -17.47
CA TRP A 6 25.12 -0.04 -16.30
C TRP A 6 23.79 0.31 -15.61
N ASP A 7 22.64 0.13 -16.26
CA ASP A 7 21.32 0.47 -15.68
C ASP A 7 20.74 -0.64 -14.79
N TRP A 8 21.47 -1.74 -14.60
CA TRP A 8 21.00 -2.85 -13.78
C TRP A 8 20.82 -2.45 -12.32
N SER A 9 21.62 -1.53 -11.79
CA SER A 9 21.45 -1.03 -10.41
C SER A 9 20.08 -0.37 -10.21
N GLU A 10 19.63 0.44 -11.16
CA GLU A 10 18.32 1.10 -11.12
C GLU A 10 17.18 0.11 -11.39
N LYS A 11 17.33 -0.77 -12.37
CA LYS A 11 16.32 -1.76 -12.75
C LYS A 11 16.16 -2.90 -11.73
N LEU A 12 17.21 -3.21 -10.96
CA LEU A 12 17.21 -4.30 -9.99
C LEU A 12 16.14 -4.11 -8.92
N HIS A 13 15.93 -2.88 -8.45
CA HIS A 13 14.90 -2.61 -7.45
C HIS A 13 13.50 -2.95 -7.98
N PHE A 14 13.19 -2.54 -9.21
CA PHE A 14 11.92 -2.83 -9.86
C PHE A 14 11.73 -4.33 -10.14
N ALA A 15 12.79 -5.01 -10.60
CA ALA A 15 12.75 -6.46 -10.84
C ALA A 15 12.51 -7.25 -9.54
N LEU A 16 13.19 -6.89 -8.45
CA LEU A 16 12.99 -7.49 -7.13
C LEU A 16 11.58 -7.24 -6.60
N TRP A 17 11.06 -6.02 -6.79
CA TRP A 17 9.70 -5.67 -6.39
C TRP A 17 8.68 -6.54 -7.12
N ALA A 18 8.76 -6.58 -8.46
CA ALA A 18 7.88 -7.41 -9.29
C ALA A 18 7.98 -8.89 -8.90
N TYR A 19 9.19 -9.39 -8.62
CA TYR A 19 9.38 -10.77 -8.17
C TYR A 19 8.65 -11.06 -6.86
N ARG A 20 8.72 -10.15 -5.88
CA ARG A 20 8.13 -10.31 -4.54
C ARG A 20 6.61 -10.20 -4.54
N THR A 21 6.03 -9.38 -5.42
CA THR A 21 4.59 -9.11 -5.50
C THR A 21 3.87 -9.98 -6.53
N SER A 22 4.59 -10.65 -7.43
CA SER A 22 3.98 -11.53 -8.42
C SER A 22 3.45 -12.83 -7.80
N PHE A 23 2.22 -13.18 -8.14
CA PHE A 23 1.61 -14.43 -7.72
C PHE A 23 2.37 -15.63 -8.30
N ARG A 24 2.70 -16.60 -7.44
CA ARG A 24 3.33 -17.85 -7.86
C ARG A 24 2.30 -18.96 -7.85
N THR A 25 2.06 -19.56 -9.01
CA THR A 25 1.12 -20.67 -9.20
C THR A 25 1.48 -21.91 -8.36
N PHE A 26 2.77 -22.17 -8.14
CA PHE A 26 3.23 -23.32 -7.35
C PHE A 26 2.88 -23.20 -5.87
N THR A 27 3.14 -22.03 -5.26
CA THR A 27 2.84 -21.78 -3.84
C THR A 27 1.44 -21.20 -3.62
N ARG A 28 0.71 -20.89 -4.69
CA ARG A 28 -0.57 -20.17 -4.69
C ARG A 28 -0.55 -18.89 -3.84
N ALA A 29 0.60 -18.23 -3.80
CA ALA A 29 0.84 -17.06 -2.95
C ALA A 29 1.93 -16.18 -3.58
N THR A 30 1.99 -14.91 -3.18
CA THR A 30 3.11 -14.03 -3.52
C THR A 30 4.28 -14.31 -2.57
N PRO A 31 5.55 -14.22 -3.02
CA PRO A 31 6.68 -14.40 -2.12
C PRO A 31 6.66 -13.45 -0.93
N TYR A 32 6.11 -12.24 -1.08
CA TYR A 32 5.93 -11.31 0.01
C TYR A 32 4.92 -11.80 1.06
N SER A 33 3.77 -12.34 0.65
CA SER A 33 2.76 -12.82 1.61
C SER A 33 3.24 -14.01 2.42
N LEU A 34 4.14 -14.83 1.86
CA LEU A 34 4.80 -15.91 2.60
C LEU A 34 5.78 -15.40 3.67
N VAL A 35 6.44 -14.25 3.45
CA VAL A 35 7.42 -13.69 4.40
C VAL A 35 6.73 -12.89 5.50
N TYR A 36 5.73 -12.10 5.16
CA TYR A 36 5.10 -11.15 6.10
C TYR A 36 3.72 -11.61 6.60
N GLY A 37 3.17 -12.70 6.06
CA GLY A 37 1.86 -13.22 6.45
C GLY A 37 0.66 -12.42 5.92
N MET A 38 0.90 -11.50 4.97
CA MET A 38 -0.13 -10.60 4.43
C MET A 38 0.16 -10.24 2.97
N GLU A 39 -0.90 -10.16 2.15
CA GLU A 39 -0.79 -9.79 0.73
C GLU A 39 -0.13 -8.41 0.60
N THR A 40 0.67 -8.21 -0.45
CA THR A 40 1.23 -6.88 -0.73
C THR A 40 0.08 -5.93 -1.03
N VAL A 41 -0.10 -4.96 -0.15
CA VAL A 41 -0.79 -3.72 -0.48
C VAL A 41 -0.06 -3.13 -1.70
N LEU A 42 -0.68 -3.24 -2.87
CA LEU A 42 -0.10 -2.86 -4.16
C LEU A 42 0.52 -1.47 -4.08
N SER A 43 1.59 -1.22 -4.83
CA SER A 43 2.10 0.14 -5.00
C SER A 43 1.07 1.11 -5.56
N VAL A 44 -0.10 0.68 -6.06
CA VAL A 44 -1.23 1.56 -6.33
C VAL A 44 -1.81 2.19 -5.06
N GLU A 45 -1.68 1.56 -3.89
CA GLU A 45 -1.98 2.15 -2.59
C GLU A 45 -0.82 3.03 -2.07
N ILE A 46 0.41 2.84 -2.58
CA ILE A 46 1.56 3.73 -2.34
C ILE A 46 1.53 4.92 -3.30
N GLU A 47 1.01 4.76 -4.51
CA GLU A 47 0.78 5.78 -5.53
C GLU A 47 -0.52 6.54 -5.21
N MET A 48 -1.57 5.86 -4.76
CA MET A 48 -2.64 6.49 -3.99
C MET A 48 -2.08 7.07 -2.71
N GLY A 49 -1.06 6.48 -2.09
CA GLY A 49 -0.35 7.04 -0.97
C GLY A 49 0.35 8.35 -1.36
N SER A 50 0.95 8.45 -2.55
CA SER A 50 1.59 9.65 -3.05
C SER A 50 0.60 10.66 -3.62
N LEU A 51 -0.53 10.23 -4.20
CA LEU A 51 -1.62 11.08 -4.65
C LEU A 51 -2.42 11.60 -3.46
N ARG A 52 -2.66 10.75 -2.45
CA ARG A 52 -3.25 11.12 -1.17
C ARG A 52 -2.29 12.02 -0.43
N VAL A 53 -1.00 11.70 -0.30
CA VAL A 53 0.00 12.59 0.31
C VAL A 53 0.13 13.91 -0.49
N ALA A 54 0.07 13.89 -1.82
CA ALA A 54 0.08 15.10 -2.64
C ALA A 54 -1.22 15.93 -2.47
N LEU A 55 -2.36 15.28 -2.26
CA LEU A 55 -3.61 15.93 -1.89
C LEU A 55 -3.55 16.46 -0.45
N GLU A 56 -2.95 15.72 0.48
CA GLU A 56 -2.72 16.08 1.88
C GLU A 56 -1.74 17.25 2.00
N GLN A 57 -0.79 17.43 1.07
CA GLN A 57 0.06 18.63 0.99
C GLN A 57 -0.67 19.88 0.49
N GLN A 58 -1.81 19.73 -0.19
CA GLN A 58 -2.68 20.85 -0.57
C GLN A 58 -3.71 21.20 0.51
N ILE A 59 -3.94 20.30 1.45
CA ILE A 59 -4.89 20.47 2.56
C ILE A 59 -4.12 21.00 3.78
N SER A 60 -4.69 21.96 4.51
CA SER A 60 -4.02 22.46 5.71
C SER A 60 -3.90 21.35 6.76
N LYS A 61 -2.81 21.36 7.55
CA LYS A 61 -2.54 20.35 8.59
C LYS A 61 -3.73 20.13 9.55
N ILE A 62 -4.53 21.17 9.79
CA ILE A 62 -5.70 21.15 10.67
C ILE A 62 -6.86 20.39 10.01
N GLU A 63 -7.16 20.69 8.75
CA GLU A 63 -8.20 19.99 7.97
C GLU A 63 -7.86 18.51 7.76
N TRP A 64 -6.57 18.21 7.57
CA TRP A 64 -6.10 16.83 7.48
C TRP A 64 -6.32 16.06 8.78
N ALA A 65 -5.91 16.64 9.91
CA ALA A 65 -6.08 16.03 11.22
C ALA A 65 -7.56 15.78 11.54
N GLN A 66 -8.43 16.73 11.16
CA GLN A 66 -9.87 16.61 11.32
C GLN A 66 -10.45 15.48 10.47
N SER A 67 -10.13 15.42 9.18
CA SER A 67 -10.57 14.35 8.27
C SER A 67 -10.10 12.97 8.74
N ARG A 68 -8.86 12.87 9.21
CA ARG A 68 -8.31 11.64 9.79
C ARG A 68 -9.05 11.22 11.05
N TYR A 69 -9.39 12.18 11.92
CA TYR A 69 -10.15 11.93 13.13
C TYR A 69 -11.57 11.43 12.82
N ASP A 70 -12.24 12.04 11.85
CA ASP A 70 -13.58 11.64 11.43
C ASP A 70 -13.62 10.23 10.83
N GLN A 71 -12.59 9.85 10.05
CA GLN A 71 -12.43 8.49 9.55
C GLN A 71 -12.25 7.46 10.67
N LEU A 72 -11.43 7.78 11.68
CA LEU A 72 -11.22 6.90 12.82
C LEU A 72 -12.48 6.74 13.65
N ARG A 73 -13.22 7.83 13.89
CA ARG A 73 -14.52 7.79 14.57
C ARG A 73 -15.51 6.88 13.84
N LEU A 74 -15.59 6.97 12.52
CA LEU A 74 -16.48 6.11 11.72
C LEU A 74 -16.08 4.62 11.80
N LEU A 75 -14.78 4.32 11.85
CA LEU A 75 -14.29 2.95 12.04
C LEU A 75 -14.65 2.41 13.42
N ASP A 76 -14.50 3.21 14.47
CA ASP A 76 -14.84 2.79 15.83
C ASP A 76 -16.36 2.59 15.99
N GLU A 77 -17.19 3.43 15.39
CA GLU A 77 -18.63 3.20 15.33
C GLU A 77 -18.99 1.90 14.61
N ARG A 78 -18.29 1.56 13.51
CA ARG A 78 -18.49 0.28 12.80
C ARG A 78 -18.09 -0.90 13.65
N ARG A 79 -16.97 -0.80 14.39
CA ARG A 79 -16.53 -1.83 15.34
C ARG A 79 -17.53 -2.01 16.47
N LEU A 80 -18.03 -0.91 17.04
CA LEU A 80 -19.03 -0.93 18.10
C LEU A 80 -20.33 -1.61 17.64
N ARG A 81 -20.81 -1.29 16.43
CA ARG A 81 -21.96 -1.98 15.83
C ARG A 81 -21.69 -3.47 15.61
N ALA A 82 -20.50 -3.84 15.13
CA ALA A 82 -20.14 -5.25 14.96
C ALA A 82 -20.11 -6.01 16.30
N THR A 83 -19.67 -5.38 17.39
CA THR A 83 -19.70 -5.98 18.73
C THR A 83 -21.10 -6.07 19.34
N HIS A 84 -22.02 -5.19 18.93
CA HIS A 84 -23.43 -5.23 19.36
C HIS A 84 -24.32 -6.12 18.48
N HIS A 85 -23.79 -6.68 17.40
CA HIS A 85 -24.48 -7.63 16.51
C HIS A 85 -24.09 -9.10 16.78
N VAL A 86 -23.47 -9.38 17.93
CA VAL A 86 -23.34 -10.72 18.54
C VAL A 86 -24.40 -10.87 19.61
#